data_AF-A0A847ZCW9-F1
#
_entry.id   AF-A0A847ZCW9-F1
#
_cell.length_a   1.000
_cell.length_b   1.000
_cell.length_c   1.000
_cell.angle_alpha   90.00
_cell.angle_beta   90.00
_cell.angle_gamma   90.00
#
_symmetry.space_group_name_H-M   'P 1'
#
loop_
_entity.id
_entity.type
_entity.pdbx_description
1 polymer ?
#
loop_
_entity_poly.entity_id
_entity_poly.type
_entity_poly.pdbx_seq_one_letter_code
_entity_poly.pdbx_strand_id
1 'polypeptide(L)' 'MLEVKNKLPREGLNKILIRGTNWIGDAVMTLPAVASVRAAYPGAHLSILAKPPVSDIYKMFSAADEILPYPR' A
#
# COMPACT_ATOMS: atom_id res chain seq x y z
N MET A 1 28.78 7.77 5.91
CA MET A 1 27.50 8.17 5.30
C MET A 1 26.99 6.95 4.55
N LEU A 2 25.90 6.32 5.00
CA LEU A 2 25.44 5.05 4.42
C LEU A 2 24.89 5.30 3.01
N GLU A 3 25.56 4.78 1.98
CA GLU A 3 25.01 4.71 0.62
C GLU A 3 23.87 3.68 0.61
N VAL A 4 22.62 4.14 0.63
CA VAL A 4 21.45 3.27 0.45
C VAL A 4 21.33 2.92 -1.03
N LYS A 5 22.08 1.91 -1.48
CA LYS A 5 21.87 1.25 -2.76
C LYS A 5 20.82 0.15 -2.56
N ASN A 6 19.55 0.41 -2.84
CA ASN A 6 18.56 -0.63 -3.14
C ASN A 6 17.34 -0.01 -3.84
N LYS A 7 17.43 0.15 -5.17
CA LYS A 7 16.24 0.42 -5.99
C LYS A 7 15.44 -0.87 -6.10
N LEU A 8 14.14 -0.81 -5.86
CA LEU A 8 13.24 -1.93 -6.13
C LEU A 8 13.28 -2.29 -7.62
N PRO A 9 13.13 -3.58 -7.98
CA PRO A 9 13.09 -3.99 -9.38
C PRO A 9 11.91 -3.31 -10.08
N ARG A 10 12.10 -2.90 -11.34
CA ARG A 10 11.05 -2.24 -12.13
C ARG A 10 9.99 -3.21 -12.65
N GLU A 11 10.35 -4.49 -12.74
CA GLU A 11 9.53 -5.56 -13.32
C GLU A 11 9.62 -6.82 -12.45
N GLY A 12 8.72 -7.79 -12.64
CA GLY A 12 8.73 -9.08 -11.94
C GLY A 12 8.12 -9.09 -10.54
N LEU A 13 7.74 -7.93 -9.99
CA LEU A 13 6.95 -7.84 -8.76
C LEU A 13 5.47 -8.04 -9.08
N ASN A 14 5.00 -9.28 -8.95
CA ASN A 14 3.62 -9.65 -9.28
C ASN A 14 2.64 -9.50 -8.10
N LYS A 15 3.15 -9.47 -6.86
CA LYS A 15 2.33 -9.33 -5.64
C LYS A 15 3.00 -8.36 -4.68
N ILE A 16 2.27 -7.35 -4.25
CA ILE A 16 2.74 -6.30 -3.35
C ILE A 16 1.77 -6.20 -2.18
N LEU A 17 2.31 -6.21 -0.96
CA LEU A 17 1.56 -5.95 0.26
C LEU A 17 2.01 -4.63 0.85
N ILE A 18 1.08 -3.69 1.00
CA ILE A 18 1.29 -2.46 1.78
C ILE A 18 0.72 -2.68 3.18
N ARG A 19 1.53 -2.45 4.20
CA ARG A 19 1.04 -2.42 5.58
C ARG A 19 0.44 -1.04 5.86
N GLY A 20 -0.87 -0.97 6.01
CA GLY A 20 -1.60 0.25 6.32
C GLY A 20 -1.23 0.82 7.70
N THR A 21 -1.37 2.12 7.84
CA THR A 21 -1.12 2.83 9.12
C THR A 21 -2.23 2.57 10.13
N ASN A 22 -2.09 3.02 11.37
CA ASN A 22 -3.08 2.75 12.42
C ASN A 22 -4.06 3.92 12.65
N TRP A 23 -3.74 5.12 12.17
CA TRP A 23 -4.49 6.35 12.40
C TRP A 23 -5.14 6.85 11.11
N ILE A 24 -6.32 7.45 11.21
CA ILE A 24 -7.10 7.95 10.07
C ILE A 24 -6.29 8.98 9.26
N GLY A 25 -5.69 9.96 9.93
CA GLY A 25 -4.90 11.00 9.26
C GLY A 25 -3.75 10.41 8.43
N ASP A 26 -3.01 9.48 9.02
CA ASP A 26 -1.92 8.79 8.33
C ASP A 26 -2.44 7.97 7.15
N ALA A 27 -3.59 7.30 7.29
CA ALA A 27 -4.18 6.50 6.22
C ALA A 27 -4.54 7.38 5.01
N VAL A 28 -5.15 8.54 5.26
CA VAL A 28 -5.45 9.54 4.22
C VAL A 28 -4.16 10.06 3.56
N MET A 29 -3.15 10.41 4.36
CA MET A 29 -1.84 10.88 3.85
C MET A 29 -1.08 9.80 3.07
N THR A 30 -1.41 8.52 3.26
CA THR A 30 -0.78 7.40 2.55
C THR A 30 -1.38 7.14 1.16
N LEU A 31 -2.59 7.63 0.87
CA LEU A 31 -3.28 7.36 -0.40
C LEU A 31 -2.45 7.76 -1.65
N PRO A 32 -1.78 8.93 -1.71
CA PRO A 32 -0.93 9.28 -2.86
C PRO A 32 0.26 8.33 -3.03
N ALA A 33 0.80 7.81 -1.92
CA ALA A 33 1.87 6.81 -1.94
C ALA A 33 1.37 5.48 -2.53
N VAL A 34 0.16 5.03 -2.15
CA VAL A 34 -0.47 3.84 -2.74
C VAL A 34 -0.69 4.02 -4.24
N ALA A 35 -1.19 5.19 -4.66
CA ALA A 35 -1.36 5.52 -6.08
C ALA A 35 -0.04 5.47 -6.86
N SER A 36 1.05 5.94 -6.24
CA SER A 36 2.39 5.91 -6.83
C SER A 36 2.91 4.48 -6.99
N VAL A 37 2.64 3.59 -6.02
CA VAL A 37 2.96 2.16 -6.12
C VAL A 37 2.17 1.50 -7.25
N ARG A 38 0.86 1.76 -7.36
CA ARG A 38 0.04 1.27 -8.48
C ARG A 38 0.57 1.75 -9.83
N ALA A 39 0.95 3.04 -9.95
CA ALA A 39 1.49 3.58 -11.18
C ALA A 39 2.84 2.96 -11.57
N ALA A 40 3.69 2.64 -10.59
CA ALA A 40 4.96 1.97 -10.82
C ALA A 40 4.80 0.49 -11.19
N TYR A 41 3.76 -0.17 -10.69
CA TYR A 41 3.51 -1.61 -10.87
C TYR A 41 2.06 -1.87 -11.30
N PRO A 42 1.64 -1.43 -12.50
CA PRO A 42 0.24 -1.47 -12.92
C PRO A 42 -0.33 -2.90 -12.97
N GLY A 43 0.47 -3.90 -13.32
CA GLY A 43 0.07 -5.31 -13.39
C GLY A 43 0.25 -6.13 -12.12
N ALA A 44 0.79 -5.54 -11.04
CA ALA A 44 0.95 -6.25 -9.78
C ALA A 44 -0.37 -6.36 -9.04
N HIS A 45 -0.61 -7.47 -8.36
CA HIS A 45 -1.68 -7.57 -7.38
C HIS A 45 -1.29 -6.80 -6.11
N LEU A 46 -1.99 -5.70 -5.84
CA LEU A 46 -1.72 -4.79 -4.72
C LEU A 46 -2.73 -5.02 -3.61
N SER A 47 -2.25 -5.49 -2.47
CA SER A 47 -3.05 -5.70 -1.27
C SER A 47 -2.65 -4.73 -0.17
N ILE A 48 -3.61 -4.34 0.69
CA ILE A 48 -3.33 -3.51 1.87
C ILE A 48 -3.79 -4.25 3.12
N LEU A 49 -2.86 -4.49 4.04
CA LEU A 49 -3.16 -4.99 5.39
C LEU A 49 -3.54 -3.83 6.29
N ALA A 50 -4.81 -3.75 6.73
CA ALA A 50 -5.33 -2.62 7.47
C ALA A 50 -6.13 -3.03 8.71
N LYS A 51 -6.02 -2.23 9.78
CA LYS A 51 -6.88 -2.39 10.97
C LYS A 51 -8.30 -1.88 10.68
N PRO A 52 -9.33 -2.43 11.35
CA PRO A 52 -10.72 -2.03 11.12
C PRO A 52 -11.00 -0.52 11.14
N PRO A 53 -10.43 0.30 12.04
CA PRO A 53 -10.71 1.75 12.07
C PRO A 53 -10.28 2.52 10.83
N VAL A 54 -9.35 1.98 10.04
CA VAL A 54 -8.82 2.64 8.84
C VAL A 54 -9.08 1.84 7.55
N SER A 55 -9.62 0.62 7.65
CA SER A 55 -9.78 -0.25 6.48
C SER A 55 -10.68 0.37 5.43
N ASP A 56 -11.74 1.06 5.85
CA ASP A 56 -12.73 1.58 4.91
C ASP A 56 -12.19 2.78 4.11
N ILE A 57 -11.21 3.52 4.65
CA ILE A 57 -10.48 4.55 3.90
C ILE A 57 -9.78 3.92 2.71
N TYR A 58 -9.04 2.83 2.95
CA TYR A 58 -8.35 2.14 1.86
C TYR A 58 -9.33 1.47 0.89
N LYS A 59 -10.42 0.87 1.37
CA LYS A 59 -11.44 0.26 0.50
C LYS A 59 -12.08 1.27 -0.45
N MET A 60 -12.37 2.49 0.04
CA MET A 60 -13.08 3.49 -0.75
C MET A 60 -12.16 4.34 -1.63
N PHE A 61 -10.92 4.61 -1.19
CA PHE A 61 -10.10 5.67 -1.79
C PHE A 61 -8.75 5.19 -2.32
N SER A 62 -8.38 3.92 -2.15
CA SER A 62 -7.10 3.39 -2.65
C SER A 62 -7.26 2.62 -3.97
N ALA A 63 -6.18 2.52 -4.73
CA ALA A 63 -6.11 1.72 -5.96
C ALA A 63 -5.63 0.27 -5.72
N ALA A 64 -5.87 -0.25 -4.51
CA ALA A 64 -5.56 -1.62 -4.14
C ALA A 64 -6.63 -2.59 -4.67
N ASP A 65 -6.22 -3.80 -5.01
CA ASP A 65 -7.10 -4.87 -5.46
C ASP A 65 -7.80 -5.56 -4.28
N GLU A 66 -7.15 -5.57 -3.11
CA GLU A 66 -7.64 -6.27 -1.93
C GLU A 66 -7.27 -5.52 -0.64
N ILE A 67 -8.23 -5.43 0.30
CA ILE A 67 -7.97 -4.95 1.66
C ILE A 67 -8.04 -6.14 2.61
N LEU A 68 -6.88 -6.54 3.11
CA LEU A 68 -6.74 -7.62 4.07
C LEU A 68 -7.02 -7.08 5.48
N PRO A 69 -8.01 -7.63 6.20
CA PRO A 69 -8.24 -7.24 7.58
C PRO A 69 -7.06 -7.69 8.45
N TYR A 70 -6.59 -6.79 9.31
CA TYR A 70 -5.67 -7.13 10.40
C TYR A 70 -6.46 -7.20 11.72
N PRO A 71 -7.08 -8.35 12.03
CA PRO A 71 -7.68 -8.55 13.34
C PRO A 71 -6.58 -8.47 14.41
N ARG A 72 -6.87 -7.80 15.52
CA ARG A 72 -6.03 -7.87 16.71
C ARG A 72 -6.11 -9.27 17.31
#